data_AF-U5EZ62-F1
#
_entry.id   AF-U5EZ62-F1
#
_cell.length_a   1.000
_cell.length_b   1.000
_cell.length_c   1.000
_cell.angle_alpha   90.00
_cell.angle_beta   90.00
_cell.angle_gamma   90.00
#
_symmetry.space_group_name_H-M   'P 1'
#
loop_
_entity.id
_entity.type
_entity.pdbx_description
1 polymer ?
#
loop_
_entity_poly.entity_id
_entity_poly.type
_entity_poly.pdbx_seq_one_letter_code
_entity_poly.pdbx_strand_id
1 'polypeptide(L)'
;GIQIGSAWFQRKINLRPQHRGVHLVTEEILRQMPELGQFSVGLCHVQILHTSASLALNESWDPDVRDDMEMMLNKIVPEGLPYRHSCEGPDDMPAHVKACFLGSSLTIPITDGKLSLGTWQGVWLCEHRDRAGSRKLVITLSGCPRDSARSPLSPVSPIASTSS
;
A
#
# COMPACT_ATOMS: atom_id res chain seq x y z
N GLY A 1 -2.84 -8.01 25.45
CA GLY A 1 -2.02 -9.16 25.89
C GLY A 1 -1.06 -9.54 24.79
N ILE A 2 0.03 -10.23 25.10
CA ILE A 2 0.97 -10.76 24.10
C ILE A 2 0.24 -11.84 23.29
N GLN A 3 0.32 -11.76 21.96
CA GLN A 3 -0.19 -12.79 21.05
C GLN A 3 0.97 -13.69 20.59
N ILE A 4 0.69 -14.98 20.43
CA ILE A 4 1.68 -15.99 20.05
C ILE A 4 1.23 -16.62 18.73
N GLY A 5 2.15 -16.72 17.77
CA GLY A 5 1.89 -17.24 16.43
C GLY A 5 2.31 -16.24 15.36
N SER A 6 2.95 -16.72 14.29
CA SER A 6 3.38 -15.89 13.17
C SER A 6 3.00 -16.54 11.85
N ALA A 7 2.27 -15.80 11.02
CA ALA A 7 2.06 -16.13 9.62
C ALA A 7 2.72 -15.08 8.73
N TRP A 8 3.12 -15.51 7.55
CA TRP A 8 3.66 -14.68 6.49
C TRP A 8 2.86 -14.94 5.23
N PHE A 9 2.47 -13.88 4.55
CA PHE A 9 1.80 -13.95 3.26
C PHE A 9 2.42 -12.93 2.33
N GLN A 10 2.70 -13.30 1.08
CA GLN A 10 3.23 -12.38 0.08
C GLN A 10 2.47 -12.51 -1.23
N ARG A 11 2.16 -11.36 -1.84
CA ARG A 11 1.50 -11.29 -3.15
C ARG A 11 2.10 -10.19 -4.01
N LYS A 12 2.18 -10.47 -5.31
CA LYS A 12 2.41 -9.44 -6.34
C LYS A 12 1.07 -8.94 -6.86
N ILE A 13 0.90 -7.63 -6.90
CA ILE A 13 -0.29 -6.98 -7.46
C ILE A 13 0.12 -5.95 -8.50
N ASN A 14 -0.82 -5.58 -9.37
CA ASN A 14 -0.63 -4.53 -10.36
C ASN A 14 -1.62 -3.40 -10.08
N LEU A 15 -1.12 -2.18 -10.02
CA LEU A 15 -1.94 -0.97 -10.04
C LEU A 15 -2.25 -0.59 -11.48
N ARG A 16 -3.42 -0.01 -11.72
CA ARG A 16 -3.79 0.55 -13.02
C ARG A 16 -2.77 1.62 -13.43
N PRO A 17 -2.47 1.74 -14.74
CA PRO A 17 -1.65 2.84 -15.25
C PRO A 17 -2.23 4.19 -14.83
N GLN A 18 -1.36 5.10 -14.42
CA GLN A 18 -1.72 6.48 -14.09
C GLN A 18 -0.89 7.43 -14.96
N HIS A 19 -1.42 8.63 -15.18
CA HIS A 19 -0.63 9.74 -15.69
C HIS A 19 0.22 10.32 -14.55
N ARG A 20 1.18 11.19 -14.89
CA ARG A 20 1.97 11.91 -13.88
C ARG A 20 1.06 12.56 -12.83
N GLY A 21 1.42 12.41 -11.56
CA GLY A 21 0.73 13.03 -10.44
C GLY A 21 0.69 12.12 -9.22
N VAL A 22 -0.04 12.57 -8.21
CA VAL A 22 -0.21 11.85 -6.94
C VAL A 22 -1.61 11.25 -6.88
N HIS A 23 -1.68 9.93 -6.74
CA HIS A 23 -2.92 9.16 -6.88
C HIS A 23 -3.23 8.38 -5.60
N LEU A 24 -4.45 8.50 -5.07
CA LEU A 24 -4.88 7.66 -3.93
C LEU A 24 -5.18 6.24 -4.42
N VAL A 25 -4.43 5.26 -3.91
CA VAL A 25 -4.50 3.86 -4.34
C VAL A 25 -4.86 2.88 -3.22
N THR A 26 -5.20 3.37 -2.02
CA THR A 26 -5.56 2.54 -0.85
C THR A 26 -6.59 1.46 -1.20
N GLU A 27 -7.73 1.85 -1.78
CA GLU A 27 -8.82 0.92 -2.10
C GLU A 27 -8.43 -0.11 -3.17
N GLU A 28 -7.62 0.31 -4.14
CA GLU A 28 -7.14 -0.58 -5.19
C GLU A 28 -6.18 -1.66 -4.66
N ILE A 29 -5.36 -1.29 -3.67
CA ILE A 29 -4.51 -2.22 -2.94
C ILE A 29 -5.35 -3.17 -2.09
N LEU A 30 -6.30 -2.65 -1.29
CA LEU A 30 -7.10 -3.43 -0.37
C LEU A 30 -7.97 -4.48 -1.09
N ARG A 31 -8.56 -4.15 -2.24
CA ARG A 31 -9.32 -5.11 -3.06
C ARG A 31 -8.48 -6.29 -3.54
N GLN A 32 -7.17 -6.10 -3.72
CA GLN A 32 -6.25 -7.15 -4.16
C GLN A 32 -5.58 -7.88 -2.98
N MET A 33 -5.90 -7.52 -1.74
CA MET A 33 -5.31 -8.09 -0.51
C MET A 33 -6.38 -8.55 0.52
N PRO A 34 -7.35 -9.42 0.15
CA PRO A 34 -8.35 -9.93 1.10
C PRO A 34 -7.75 -10.68 2.29
N GLU A 35 -6.55 -11.25 2.15
CA GLU A 35 -5.83 -11.97 3.21
C GLU A 35 -5.46 -11.08 4.39
N LEU A 36 -5.44 -9.75 4.21
CA LEU A 36 -5.31 -8.79 5.30
C LEU A 36 -6.30 -9.09 6.42
N GLY A 37 -7.54 -9.47 6.06
CA GLY A 37 -8.60 -9.81 7.01
C GLY A 37 -8.31 -11.02 7.90
N GLN A 38 -7.29 -11.83 7.56
CA GLN A 38 -6.90 -13.02 8.31
C GLN A 38 -5.92 -12.71 9.44
N PHE A 39 -5.38 -11.50 9.53
CA PHE A 39 -4.44 -11.09 10.57
C PHE A 39 -5.15 -10.32 11.69
N SER A 40 -4.80 -10.60 12.96
CA SER A 40 -5.27 -9.83 14.12
C SER A 40 -4.37 -8.61 14.39
N VAL A 41 -3.05 -8.82 14.34
CA VAL A 41 -2.04 -7.78 14.54
C VAL A 41 -0.81 -8.13 13.70
N GLY A 42 -0.17 -7.11 13.12
CA GLY A 42 0.97 -7.36 12.25
C GLY A 42 1.49 -6.12 11.54
N LEU A 43 2.24 -6.34 10.48
CA LEU A 43 2.75 -5.34 9.55
C LEU A 43 2.38 -5.72 8.11
N CYS A 44 1.97 -4.72 7.35
CA CYS A 44 1.80 -4.77 5.90
C CYS A 44 2.94 -3.96 5.27
N HIS A 45 3.90 -4.66 4.67
CA HIS A 45 4.96 -4.04 3.89
C HIS A 45 4.57 -4.00 2.42
N VAL A 46 4.65 -2.83 1.81
CA VAL A 46 4.30 -2.57 0.41
C VAL A 46 5.54 -2.04 -0.29
N GLN A 47 6.05 -2.77 -1.27
CA GLN A 47 7.22 -2.39 -2.08
C GLN A 47 6.79 -2.15 -3.53
N ILE A 48 7.09 -0.99 -4.10
CA ILE A 48 6.98 -0.77 -5.54
C ILE A 48 8.21 -1.33 -6.26
N LEU A 49 7.99 -2.06 -7.35
CA LEU A 49 9.05 -2.65 -8.17
C LEU A 49 9.42 -1.75 -9.36
N HIS A 50 9.51 -0.45 -9.11
CA HIS A 50 9.76 0.58 -10.12
C HIS A 50 10.69 1.65 -9.54
N THR A 51 11.50 2.26 -10.39
CA THR A 51 12.52 3.26 -10.02
C THR A 51 12.13 4.68 -10.39
N SER A 52 11.02 4.85 -11.12
CA SER A 52 10.49 6.13 -11.61
C SER A 52 9.10 6.45 -11.05
N ALA A 53 8.70 5.77 -9.97
CA ALA A 53 7.48 6.03 -9.21
C ALA A 53 7.74 5.70 -7.74
N SER A 54 6.99 6.31 -6.83
CA SER A 54 7.16 6.13 -5.38
C SER A 54 5.84 5.92 -4.65
N LEU A 55 5.95 5.52 -3.39
CA LEU A 55 4.81 5.38 -2.49
C LEU A 55 4.93 6.39 -1.35
N ALA A 56 3.80 6.91 -0.89
CA ALA A 56 3.72 7.77 0.29
C ALA A 56 2.46 7.46 1.11
N LEU A 57 2.49 7.81 2.40
CA LEU A 57 1.32 7.82 3.27
C LEU A 57 1.00 9.27 3.62
N ASN A 58 -0.14 9.77 3.17
CA ASN A 58 -0.54 11.15 3.41
C ASN A 58 -2.06 11.33 3.18
N GLU A 59 -2.54 12.56 3.08
CA GLU A 59 -3.96 12.92 3.08
C GLU A 59 -4.81 12.18 2.02
N SER A 60 -5.97 11.67 2.42
CA SER A 60 -6.89 10.89 1.57
C SER A 60 -8.22 11.57 1.29
N TRP A 61 -8.43 12.79 1.79
CA TRP A 61 -9.69 13.52 1.70
C TRP A 61 -9.67 14.62 0.64
N ASP A 62 -8.79 15.60 0.79
CA ASP A 62 -8.73 16.75 -0.12
C ASP A 62 -7.86 16.44 -1.36
N PRO A 63 -8.42 16.49 -2.59
CA PRO A 63 -7.63 16.30 -3.81
C PRO A 63 -6.58 17.40 -4.02
N ASP A 64 -6.80 18.63 -3.53
CA ASP A 64 -5.89 19.76 -3.77
C ASP A 64 -4.51 19.50 -3.17
N VAL A 65 -4.44 18.77 -2.05
CA VAL A 65 -3.18 18.37 -1.41
C VAL A 65 -2.30 17.53 -2.34
N ARG A 66 -2.91 16.71 -3.21
CA ARG A 66 -2.18 15.89 -4.18
C ARG A 66 -1.68 16.71 -5.36
N ASP A 67 -2.49 17.68 -5.81
CA ASP A 67 -2.11 18.60 -6.88
C ASP A 67 -0.97 19.53 -6.44
N ASP A 68 -1.05 20.08 -5.23
CA ASP A 68 0.00 20.89 -4.61
C ASP A 68 1.28 20.10 -4.40
N MET A 69 1.17 18.84 -3.96
CA MET A 69 2.32 17.96 -3.82
C MET A 69 3.02 17.72 -5.17
N GLU A 70 2.26 17.46 -6.24
CA GLU A 70 2.82 17.27 -7.58
C GLU A 70 3.48 18.55 -8.11
N MET A 71 2.82 19.70 -7.94
CA MET A 71 3.39 21.00 -8.26
C MET A 71 4.73 21.21 -7.55
N MET A 72 4.79 20.89 -6.26
CA MET A 72 6.00 21.09 -5.46
C MET A 72 7.11 20.10 -5.83
N LEU A 73 6.78 18.83 -6.15
CA LEU A 73 7.74 17.85 -6.67
C LEU A 73 8.38 18.33 -7.99
N ASN A 74 7.59 18.90 -8.91
CA ASN A 74 8.11 19.46 -10.16
C ASN A 74 8.95 20.72 -9.95
N LYS A 75 8.70 21.47 -8.89
CA LYS A 75 9.51 22.65 -8.56
C LYS A 75 10.83 22.30 -7.87
N ILE A 76 10.87 21.27 -7.03
CA ILE A 76 12.11 20.79 -6.36
C ILE A 76 12.99 20.01 -7.34
N VAL A 77 12.38 19.19 -8.19
CA VAL A 77 13.07 18.34 -9.17
C VAL A 77 12.50 18.65 -10.56
N PRO A 78 12.88 19.80 -11.15
CA PRO A 78 12.37 20.22 -12.44
C PRO A 78 12.97 19.39 -13.59
N GLU A 79 12.19 19.25 -14.64
CA GLU A 79 12.71 18.84 -15.94
C GLU A 79 13.67 19.89 -16.52
N GLY A 80 14.49 19.47 -17.49
CA GLY A 80 15.35 20.39 -18.25
C GLY A 80 16.65 20.81 -17.55
N LEU A 81 16.92 20.34 -16.33
CA LEU A 81 18.27 20.40 -15.77
C LEU A 81 19.24 19.55 -16.61
N PRO A 82 20.56 19.85 -16.59
CA PRO A 82 21.56 19.13 -17.39
C PRO A 82 21.87 17.73 -16.81
N TYR A 83 20.85 16.89 -16.69
CA TYR A 83 20.96 15.50 -16.29
C TYR A 83 21.74 14.72 -17.34
N ARG A 84 22.68 13.90 -16.88
CA ARG A 84 23.48 13.03 -17.76
C ARG A 84 22.68 11.84 -18.29
N HIS A 85 21.67 11.41 -17.53
CA HIS A 85 20.75 10.37 -17.93
C HIS A 85 19.55 11.03 -18.61
N SER A 86 19.36 10.78 -19.91
CA SER A 86 18.36 11.48 -20.72
C SER A 86 17.82 10.62 -21.88
N CYS A 87 18.03 9.30 -21.84
CA CYS A 87 17.74 8.42 -22.96
C CYS A 87 16.24 8.10 -23.12
N GLU A 88 15.42 8.23 -22.07
CA GLU A 88 13.99 7.88 -22.12
C GLU A 88 13.04 9.09 -22.06
N GLY A 89 13.56 10.30 -22.29
CA GLY A 89 12.76 11.53 -22.31
C GLY A 89 13.11 12.51 -21.19
N PRO A 90 12.54 13.72 -21.23
CA PRO A 90 12.85 14.80 -20.29
C PRO A 90 12.37 14.52 -18.86
N ASP A 91 11.39 13.63 -18.70
CA ASP A 91 10.77 13.27 -17.42
C ASP A 91 11.48 12.15 -16.66
N ASP A 92 12.41 11.45 -17.31
CA ASP A 92 12.97 10.20 -16.83
C ASP A 92 13.89 10.38 -15.61
N MET A 93 14.98 11.12 -15.77
CA MET A 93 15.90 11.35 -14.64
C MET A 93 15.24 12.12 -13.47
N PRO A 94 14.41 13.16 -13.69
CA PRO A 94 13.62 13.74 -12.62
C PRO A 94 12.76 12.72 -11.86
N ALA A 95 12.12 11.78 -12.57
CA ALA A 95 11.33 10.72 -11.94
C ALA A 95 12.16 9.83 -11.01
N HIS A 96 13.38 9.49 -11.41
CA HIS A 96 14.31 8.75 -10.55
C HIS A 96 14.69 9.54 -9.27
N VAL A 97 14.97 10.83 -9.39
CA VAL A 97 15.32 11.68 -8.24
C VAL A 97 14.13 11.79 -7.28
N LYS A 98 12.92 12.09 -7.80
CA LYS A 98 11.69 12.16 -6.99
C LYS A 98 11.41 10.83 -6.29
N ALA A 99 11.61 9.70 -6.98
CA ALA A 99 11.44 8.38 -6.39
C ALA A 99 12.43 8.10 -5.24
N CYS A 100 13.68 8.54 -5.34
CA CYS A 100 14.66 8.44 -4.26
C CYS A 100 14.30 9.30 -3.04
N PHE A 101 13.69 10.46 -3.24
CA PHE A 101 13.29 11.33 -2.12
C PHE A 101 12.09 10.80 -1.35
N LEU A 102 11.07 10.29 -2.05
CA LEU A 102 9.86 9.78 -1.40
C LEU A 102 10.01 8.34 -0.91
N GLY A 103 10.79 7.52 -1.62
CA GLY A 103 11.03 6.13 -1.29
C GLY A 103 10.13 5.14 -2.03
N SER A 104 10.56 3.88 -2.03
CA SER A 104 9.95 2.80 -2.80
C SER A 104 9.08 1.85 -1.96
N SER A 105 8.94 2.10 -0.65
CA SER A 105 8.14 1.23 0.20
C SER A 105 7.47 1.93 1.38
N LEU A 106 6.43 1.25 1.87
CA LEU A 106 5.69 1.61 3.08
C LEU A 106 5.62 0.38 3.99
N THR A 107 5.65 0.60 5.30
CA THR A 107 5.37 -0.45 6.29
C THR A 107 4.28 0.09 7.21
N ILE A 108 3.10 -0.54 7.15
CA ILE A 108 1.87 -0.06 7.79
C ILE A 108 1.43 -1.10 8.82
N PRO A 109 1.12 -0.71 10.07
CA PRO A 109 0.60 -1.66 11.04
C PRO A 109 -0.74 -2.25 10.59
N ILE A 110 -0.99 -3.50 11.00
CA ILE A 110 -2.26 -4.18 10.86
C ILE A 110 -2.90 -4.27 12.23
N THR A 111 -4.18 -3.93 12.33
CA THR A 111 -5.00 -4.12 13.53
C THR A 111 -6.38 -4.60 13.12
N ASP A 112 -6.81 -5.70 13.71
CA ASP A 112 -8.10 -6.35 13.44
C ASP A 112 -8.38 -6.46 11.93
N GLY A 113 -7.41 -7.04 11.22
CA GLY A 113 -7.46 -7.32 9.77
C GLY A 113 -7.62 -6.10 8.88
N LYS A 114 -7.27 -4.91 9.36
CA LYS A 114 -7.28 -3.65 8.62
C LYS A 114 -5.91 -2.99 8.71
N LEU A 115 -5.59 -2.16 7.72
CA LEU A 115 -4.46 -1.24 7.81
C LEU A 115 -4.77 -0.17 8.86
N SER A 116 -3.86 0.01 9.81
CA SER A 116 -3.99 1.03 10.86
C SER A 116 -3.51 2.37 10.32
N LEU A 117 -4.45 3.11 9.74
CA LEU A 117 -4.25 4.45 9.18
C LEU A 117 -4.88 5.50 10.10
N GLY A 118 -4.26 6.67 10.19
CA GLY A 118 -4.92 7.84 10.77
C GLY A 118 -6.15 8.25 9.94
N THR A 119 -7.04 9.06 10.53
CA THR A 119 -8.32 9.47 9.91
C THR A 119 -8.18 9.96 8.48
N TRP A 120 -7.12 10.72 8.21
CA TRP A 120 -6.85 11.31 6.91
C TRP A 120 -5.78 10.57 6.12
N GLN A 121 -5.19 9.48 6.63
CA GLN A 121 -4.11 8.82 5.92
C GLN A 121 -4.65 7.88 4.83
N GLY A 122 -3.97 7.88 3.70
CA GLY A 122 -4.14 6.93 2.61
C GLY A 122 -2.81 6.66 1.91
N VAL A 123 -2.77 5.56 1.16
CA VAL A 123 -1.61 5.18 0.36
C VAL A 123 -1.68 5.90 -0.97
N TRP A 124 -0.64 6.65 -1.27
CA TRP A 124 -0.45 7.32 -2.55
C TRP A 124 0.51 6.54 -3.45
N LEU A 125 0.18 6.48 -4.74
CA LEU A 125 1.13 6.26 -5.82
C LEU A 125 1.53 7.64 -6.35
N CYS A 126 2.80 7.99 -6.24
CA CYS A 126 3.34 9.18 -6.90
C CYS A 126 3.94 8.72 -8.22
N GLU A 127 3.21 8.96 -9.31
CA GLU A 127 3.64 8.67 -10.67
C GLU A 127 4.42 9.87 -11.22
N HIS A 128 5.70 9.68 -11.53
CA HIS A 128 6.56 10.78 -11.94
C HIS A 128 6.75 10.87 -13.46
N ARG A 129 6.34 9.84 -14.21
CA ARG A 129 6.41 9.82 -15.68
C ARG A 129 5.10 10.30 -16.30
N ASP A 130 5.17 11.03 -17.40
CA ASP A 130 3.97 11.54 -18.10
C ASP A 130 3.12 10.41 -18.69
N ARG A 131 3.80 9.37 -19.18
CA ARG A 131 3.19 8.19 -19.81
C ARG A 131 3.74 6.93 -19.17
N ALA A 132 3.13 6.54 -18.05
CA ALA A 132 3.51 5.33 -17.35
C ALA A 132 2.61 4.14 -17.72
N GLY A 133 3.21 2.95 -17.67
CA GLY A 133 2.47 1.70 -17.67
C GLY A 133 1.92 1.37 -16.28
N SER A 134 1.39 0.15 -16.13
CA SER A 134 0.98 -0.37 -14.83
C SER A 134 2.16 -0.46 -13.86
N ARG A 135 1.94 -0.09 -12.60
CA ARG A 135 2.94 -0.19 -11.53
C ARG A 135 2.73 -1.47 -10.73
N LYS A 136 3.82 -2.20 -10.50
CA LYS A 136 3.82 -3.51 -9.85
C LYS A 136 4.24 -3.34 -8.41
N LEU A 137 3.46 -3.90 -7.50
CA LEU A 137 3.76 -3.94 -6.07
C LEU A 137 4.03 -5.37 -5.62
N VAL A 138 4.93 -5.53 -4.66
CA VAL A 138 5.02 -6.72 -3.79
C VAL A 138 4.51 -6.31 -2.42
N ILE A 139 3.52 -7.04 -1.92
CA ILE A 139 2.95 -6.81 -0.59
C ILE A 139 3.22 -8.02 0.26
N THR A 140 3.86 -7.81 1.41
CA THR A 140 4.12 -8.82 2.43
C THR A 140 3.31 -8.48 3.68
N LEU A 141 2.48 -9.41 4.14
CA LEU A 141 1.81 -9.36 5.43
C LEU A 141 2.56 -10.27 6.40
N SER A 142 2.84 -9.80 7.61
CA SER A 142 3.44 -10.60 8.67
C SER A 142 2.84 -10.26 10.02
N GLY A 143 2.53 -11.27 10.83
CA GLY A 143 1.90 -11.05 12.14
C GLY A 143 1.14 -12.26 12.66
N CYS A 144 0.32 -12.04 13.68
CA CYS A 144 -0.53 -13.07 14.26
C CYS A 144 -1.79 -13.25 13.41
N PRO A 145 -2.14 -14.47 12.99
CA PRO A 145 -3.45 -14.77 12.42
C PRO A 145 -4.57 -14.50 13.42
N ARG A 146 -5.78 -14.22 12.93
CA ARG A 146 -6.98 -14.26 13.76
C ARG A 146 -7.25 -15.70 14.19
N ASP A 147 -7.67 -15.86 15.44
CA ASP A 147 -8.14 -17.16 15.93
C ASP A 147 -9.33 -17.65 15.10
N SER A 148 -9.15 -18.76 14.40
CA SER A 148 -10.22 -19.46 13.66
C SER A 148 -11.35 -19.96 14.57
N ALA A 149 -11.12 -19.97 15.90
CA ALA A 149 -12.07 -20.43 16.91
C ALA A 149 -13.12 -19.37 17.33
N ARG A 150 -13.04 -18.12 16.85
CA ARG A 150 -14.10 -17.11 17.04
C ARG A 150 -14.96 -16.93 15.78
N SER A 151 -15.48 -18.03 15.26
CA SER A 151 -16.76 -17.97 14.54
C SER A 151 -17.86 -17.69 15.58
N PRO A 152 -18.80 -16.75 15.37
CA PRO A 152 -19.91 -16.57 16.29
C PRO A 152 -20.75 -17.86 16.32
N LEU A 153 -20.56 -18.64 17.39
CA LEU A 153 -21.42 -19.67 17.96
C LEU A 153 -22.43 -20.31 16.97
N SER A 154 -22.05 -21.45 16.39
CA SER A 154 -23.04 -22.52 16.23
C SER A 154 -23.44 -22.98 17.65
N PRO A 155 -24.72 -22.96 18.03
CA PRO A 155 -25.12 -23.45 19.34
C PRO A 155 -24.74 -24.93 19.43
N VAL A 156 -23.90 -25.25 20.43
CA VAL A 156 -23.67 -26.64 20.83
C VAL A 156 -25.01 -27.14 21.35
N SER A 157 -25.69 -28.00 20.58
CA SER A 157 -26.86 -28.72 21.06
C SER A 157 -26.49 -29.47 22.33
N PRO A 158 -27.24 -29.33 23.44
CA PRO A 158 -27.01 -30.15 24.62
C PRO A 158 -27.28 -31.62 24.27
N ILE A 159 -26.33 -32.48 24.61
CA ILE A 159 -26.45 -33.92 24.58
C ILE A 159 -27.70 -34.30 25.38
N ALA A 160 -28.70 -34.86 24.71
CA ALA A 160 -29.79 -35.55 25.38
C ALA A 160 -29.25 -36.87 25.94
N SER A 161 -29.04 -36.90 27.25
CA SER A 161 -28.94 -38.13 28.01
C SER A 161 -30.32 -38.77 28.09
N THR A 162 -30.51 -39.92 27.47
CA THR A 162 -31.54 -40.86 27.90
C THR A 162 -30.91 -42.24 28.04
N SER A 163 -30.59 -42.55 29.28
CA SER A 163 -30.55 -43.91 29.82
C SER A 163 -31.95 -44.53 29.76
N SER A 164 -32.05 -45.71 29.15
CA SER A 164 -32.91 -46.90 29.46
C SER A 164 -33.19 -47.66 28.18
#